data_AF-I6P534-F1
#
_entry.id   AF-I6P534-F1
#
_cell.length_a   1.000
_cell.length_b   1.000
_cell.length_c   1.000
_cell.angle_alpha   90.00
_cell.angle_beta   90.00
_cell.angle_gamma   90.00
#
_symmetry.space_group_name_H-M   'P 1'
#
loop_
_entity.id
_entity.type
_entity.pdbx_description
1 polymer ?
#
loop_
_entity_poly.entity_id
_entity_poly.type
_entity_poly.pdbx_seq_one_letter_code
_entity_poly.pdbx_strand_id
1 'polypeptide(L)'
;DEALLHLPAYQKYKEFDSVDISKETISECNALGSNEESDKTLCKKIAQNLRKLSTLQGDELKNGCYYFQHWFYEQIAKTYYDGKNKNNKYHVGETLFDIIALFISTYPKLEPCRCNVFGKPEDWKEEKYLHTYFENHQDINCSNSGKDRCEKYIKYVTYIDSLFPEKEDKCCDGEELIEYVFCEPYFKCESTYNPKDLLKKLQKELQSLGKEPEVPRDGGTGGVELDAKAKPGT
;
A
#
# COMPACT_ATOMS: atom_id res chain seq x y z
N ASP A 1 6.28 1.34 -6.65
CA ASP A 1 6.26 0.37 -7.76
C ASP A 1 4.91 0.52 -8.45
N GLU A 2 4.91 0.93 -9.72
CA GLU A 2 3.68 1.20 -10.48
C GLU A 2 2.76 -0.02 -10.56
N ALA A 3 3.32 -1.23 -10.48
CA ALA A 3 2.56 -2.46 -10.58
C ALA A 3 1.78 -2.84 -9.32
N LEU A 4 1.93 -2.08 -8.24
CA LEU A 4 1.10 -2.26 -7.04
C LEU A 4 -0.01 -1.20 -6.97
N LEU A 5 0.02 -0.18 -7.84
CA LEU A 5 -0.90 0.97 -7.79
C LEU A 5 -2.37 0.62 -8.06
N HIS A 6 -2.64 -0.55 -8.66
CA HIS A 6 -4.01 -1.03 -8.88
C HIS A 6 -4.60 -1.69 -7.63
N LEU A 7 -3.78 -2.07 -6.64
CA LEU A 7 -4.25 -2.73 -5.42
C LEU A 7 -5.05 -1.75 -4.53
N PRO A 8 -6.09 -2.21 -3.82
CA PRO A 8 -6.99 -1.36 -3.05
C PRO A 8 -6.30 -0.41 -2.06
N ALA A 9 -5.28 -0.86 -1.33
CA ALA A 9 -4.61 -0.02 -0.34
C ALA A 9 -3.95 1.23 -0.97
N TYR A 10 -3.39 1.11 -2.18
CA TYR A 10 -2.80 2.25 -2.89
C TYR A 10 -3.84 3.24 -3.40
N GLN A 11 -5.06 2.79 -3.67
CA GLN A 11 -6.17 3.68 -4.01
C GLN A 11 -6.56 4.53 -2.79
N LYS A 12 -6.69 3.90 -1.62
CA LYS A 12 -6.93 4.63 -0.35
C LYS A 12 -5.86 5.68 -0.07
N TYR A 13 -4.58 5.37 -0.26
CA TYR A 13 -3.52 6.38 -0.09
C TYR A 13 -3.67 7.59 -1.01
N LYS A 14 -4.10 7.38 -2.27
CA LYS A 14 -4.34 8.47 -3.22
C LYS A 14 -5.49 9.39 -2.78
N GLU A 15 -6.50 8.86 -2.09
CA GLU A 15 -7.62 9.67 -1.60
C GLU A 15 -7.17 10.73 -0.58
N PHE A 16 -6.17 10.42 0.25
CA PHE A 16 -5.57 11.40 1.17
C PHE A 16 -4.83 12.51 0.41
N ASP A 17 -4.16 12.18 -0.71
CA ASP A 17 -3.47 13.15 -1.56
C ASP A 17 -4.44 14.05 -2.34
N SER A 18 -5.57 13.50 -2.77
CA SER A 18 -6.57 14.20 -3.59
C SER A 18 -7.68 14.87 -2.80
N VAL A 19 -7.54 14.98 -1.48
CA VAL A 19 -8.55 15.60 -0.62
C VAL A 19 -8.82 17.06 -1.02
N ASP A 20 -10.10 17.41 -1.17
CA ASP A 20 -10.51 18.79 -1.48
C ASP A 20 -10.29 19.69 -0.25
N ILE A 21 -9.35 20.62 -0.39
CA ILE A 21 -8.98 21.62 0.62
C ILE A 21 -9.53 23.02 0.34
N SER A 22 -10.40 23.19 -0.68
CA SER A 22 -10.91 24.50 -1.09
C SER A 22 -11.66 25.25 0.02
N LYS A 23 -12.25 24.51 0.96
CA LYS A 23 -12.97 25.04 2.12
C LYS A 23 -12.16 25.01 3.43
N GLU A 24 -10.90 24.56 3.37
CA GLU A 24 -10.05 24.47 4.55
C GLU A 24 -9.49 25.84 4.95
N THR A 25 -9.79 26.26 6.17
CA THR A 25 -9.47 27.60 6.71
C THR A 25 -8.71 27.53 8.03
N ILE A 26 -8.21 26.35 8.41
CA ILE A 26 -7.49 26.13 9.66
C ILE A 26 -6.34 27.14 9.84
N SER A 27 -6.38 27.86 10.96
CA SER A 27 -5.47 28.97 11.25
C SER A 27 -4.08 28.50 11.64
N GLU A 28 -3.98 27.30 12.19
CA GLU A 28 -2.79 26.63 12.68
C GLU A 28 -1.81 26.37 11.52
N CYS A 29 -2.33 26.12 10.31
CA CYS A 29 -1.49 26.03 9.11
C CYS A 29 -0.85 27.37 8.71
N ASN A 30 -1.40 28.50 9.14
CA ASN A 30 -0.75 29.81 8.95
C ASN A 30 0.34 30.05 10.01
N ALA A 31 0.27 29.36 11.15
CA ALA A 31 1.25 29.41 12.23
C ALA A 31 2.36 28.34 12.11
N LEU A 32 2.41 27.62 10.99
CA LEU A 32 3.32 26.50 10.73
C LEU A 32 4.83 26.89 10.75
N GLY A 33 5.15 28.18 10.75
CA GLY A 33 6.53 28.67 10.67
C GLY A 33 7.15 28.56 9.27
N SER A 34 6.37 28.17 8.26
CA SER A 34 6.79 28.12 6.85
C SER A 34 6.02 29.12 5.98
N ASN A 35 6.74 29.78 5.07
CA ASN A 35 6.15 30.64 4.04
C ASN A 35 5.85 29.89 2.74
N GLU A 36 6.24 28.62 2.62
CA GLU A 36 6.07 27.83 1.42
C GLU A 36 4.62 27.38 1.26
N GLU A 37 4.04 27.59 0.08
CA GLU A 37 2.65 27.22 -0.17
C GLU A 37 2.46 25.69 -0.17
N SER A 38 3.49 24.91 -0.50
CA SER A 38 3.46 23.44 -0.41
C SER A 38 3.29 22.95 1.01
N ASP A 39 3.95 23.58 1.99
CA ASP A 39 3.85 23.20 3.41
C ASP A 39 2.46 23.55 3.95
N LYS A 40 1.94 24.73 3.62
CA LYS A 40 0.57 25.14 3.96
C LYS A 40 -0.46 24.21 3.32
N THR A 41 -0.25 23.81 2.07
CA THR A 41 -1.09 22.86 1.36
C THR A 41 -1.10 21.50 2.05
N LEU A 42 0.07 20.96 2.41
CA LEU A 42 0.17 19.69 3.13
C LEU A 42 -0.55 19.77 4.49
N CYS A 43 -0.35 20.85 5.24
CA CYS A 43 -1.03 21.08 6.50
C CYS A 43 -2.57 21.10 6.35
N LYS A 44 -3.09 21.79 5.32
CA LYS A 44 -4.53 21.80 5.02
C LYS A 44 -5.06 20.41 4.66
N LYS A 45 -4.29 19.61 3.90
CA LYS A 45 -4.65 18.21 3.60
C LYS A 45 -4.73 17.36 4.87
N ILE A 46 -3.75 17.51 5.77
CA ILE A 46 -3.74 16.82 7.07
C ILE A 46 -5.01 17.16 7.85
N ALA A 47 -5.31 18.45 8.03
CA ALA A 47 -6.49 18.93 8.74
C ALA A 47 -7.79 18.38 8.14
N GLN A 48 -7.94 18.46 6.83
CA GLN A 48 -9.14 18.01 6.14
C GLN A 48 -9.32 16.48 6.20
N ASN A 49 -8.23 15.71 6.09
CA ASN A 49 -8.27 14.26 6.24
C ASN A 49 -8.66 13.86 7.67
N LEU A 50 -8.11 14.51 8.70
CA LEU A 50 -8.51 14.27 10.09
C LEU A 50 -9.97 14.63 10.36
N ARG A 51 -10.50 15.72 9.77
CA ARG A 51 -11.93 16.05 9.84
C ARG A 51 -12.80 14.97 9.22
N LYS A 52 -12.44 14.45 8.05
CA LYS A 52 -13.16 13.33 7.42
C LYS A 52 -13.13 12.08 8.31
N LEU A 53 -11.96 11.71 8.83
CA LEU A 53 -11.84 10.57 9.75
C LEU A 53 -12.68 10.79 11.01
N SER A 54 -12.79 12.03 11.50
CA SER A 54 -13.61 12.38 12.65
C SER A 54 -15.12 12.17 12.44
N THR A 55 -15.60 11.82 11.23
CA THR A 55 -17.00 11.42 11.03
C THR A 55 -17.21 9.92 11.20
N LEU A 56 -16.14 9.13 11.20
CA LEU A 56 -16.16 7.66 11.30
C LEU A 56 -16.18 7.19 12.77
N GLN A 57 -16.40 5.89 12.98
CA GLN A 57 -16.41 5.22 14.29
C GLN A 57 -15.90 3.78 14.19
N GLY A 58 -15.54 3.20 15.34
CA GLY A 58 -15.13 1.79 15.45
C GLY A 58 -13.95 1.42 14.55
N ASP A 59 -14.00 0.23 13.97
CA ASP A 59 -12.92 -0.30 13.12
C ASP A 59 -12.72 0.52 11.84
N GLU A 60 -13.76 1.16 11.31
CA GLU A 60 -13.64 2.01 10.13
C GLU A 60 -12.76 3.23 10.42
N LEU A 61 -12.97 3.86 11.57
CA LEU A 61 -12.12 4.95 12.05
C LEU A 61 -10.69 4.46 12.32
N LYS A 62 -10.55 3.36 13.06
CA LYS A 62 -9.25 2.80 13.44
C LYS A 62 -8.40 2.44 12.22
N ASN A 63 -8.98 1.71 11.27
CA ASN A 63 -8.31 1.37 10.01
C ASN A 63 -8.01 2.62 9.19
N GLY A 64 -8.96 3.56 9.07
CA GLY A 64 -8.73 4.85 8.40
C GLY A 64 -7.56 5.63 9.00
N CYS A 65 -7.40 5.60 10.31
CA CYS A 65 -6.27 6.20 11.02
C CYS A 65 -4.93 5.53 10.70
N TYR A 66 -4.88 4.20 10.56
CA TYR A 66 -3.64 3.50 10.17
C TYR A 66 -3.20 3.86 8.75
N TYR A 67 -4.14 3.94 7.80
CA TYR A 67 -3.84 4.49 6.48
C TYR A 67 -3.33 5.93 6.56
N PHE A 68 -3.98 6.78 7.37
CA PHE A 68 -3.57 8.17 7.54
C PHE A 68 -2.15 8.29 8.11
N GLN A 69 -1.79 7.50 9.13
CA GLN A 69 -0.44 7.50 9.72
C GLN A 69 0.63 7.20 8.66
N HIS A 70 0.46 6.11 7.90
CA HIS A 70 1.42 5.72 6.86
C HIS A 70 1.49 6.72 5.71
N TRP A 71 0.37 7.34 5.34
CA TRP A 71 0.36 8.44 4.39
C TRP A 71 1.14 9.64 4.94
N PHE A 72 0.86 10.05 6.17
CA PHE A 72 1.48 11.20 6.80
C PHE A 72 3.00 11.02 6.93
N TYR A 73 3.48 9.88 7.43
CA TYR A 73 4.91 9.60 7.53
C TYR A 73 5.61 9.63 6.16
N GLU A 74 4.94 9.17 5.11
CA GLU A 74 5.49 9.27 3.76
C GLU A 74 5.62 10.74 3.31
N GLN A 75 4.64 11.60 3.60
CA GLN A 75 4.74 13.04 3.29
C GLN A 75 5.86 13.71 4.09
N ILE A 76 6.02 13.33 5.36
CA ILE A 76 7.09 13.83 6.23
C ILE A 76 8.47 13.41 5.69
N ALA A 77 8.65 12.13 5.37
CA ALA A 77 9.89 11.60 4.82
C ALA A 77 10.26 12.26 3.47
N LYS A 78 9.28 12.45 2.58
CA LYS A 78 9.50 13.07 1.27
C LYS A 78 9.88 14.55 1.36
N THR A 79 9.31 15.28 2.31
CA THR A 79 9.42 16.75 2.37
C THR A 79 10.52 17.23 3.32
N TYR A 80 10.74 16.53 4.42
CA TYR A 80 11.53 17.02 5.55
C TYR A 80 12.79 16.19 5.86
N TYR A 81 13.13 15.22 5.00
CA TYR A 81 14.34 14.41 5.10
C TYR A 81 15.13 14.37 3.79
N ASP A 82 16.46 14.33 3.91
CA ASP A 82 17.41 13.99 2.86
C ASP A 82 17.99 12.60 3.14
N GLY A 83 17.32 11.57 2.61
CA GLY A 83 17.61 10.17 2.95
C GLY A 83 17.31 9.91 4.42
N LYS A 84 18.35 9.58 5.20
CA LYS A 84 18.26 9.28 6.64
C LYS A 84 18.23 10.52 7.53
N ASN A 85 18.63 11.67 6.99
CA ASN A 85 18.90 12.86 7.78
C ASN A 85 17.75 13.86 7.67
N LYS A 86 17.40 14.49 8.79
CA LYS A 86 16.46 15.61 8.83
C LYS A 86 17.05 16.78 8.01
N ASN A 87 16.24 17.37 7.13
CA ASN A 87 16.67 18.55 6.39
C ASN A 87 16.46 19.83 7.22
N ASN A 88 16.83 20.99 6.67
CA ASN A 88 16.73 22.28 7.36
C ASN A 88 15.28 22.72 7.67
N LYS A 89 14.28 22.12 7.02
CA LYS A 89 12.85 22.39 7.23
C LYS A 89 12.19 21.41 8.21
N TYR A 90 12.92 20.50 8.84
CA TYR A 90 12.32 19.49 9.72
C TYR A 90 11.47 20.05 10.87
N HIS A 91 11.80 21.24 11.39
CA HIS A 91 11.00 21.93 12.40
C HIS A 91 9.54 22.20 11.95
N VAL A 92 9.33 22.41 10.65
CA VAL A 92 7.99 22.51 10.04
C VAL A 92 7.28 21.16 10.15
N GLY A 93 7.98 20.07 9.85
CA GLY A 93 7.50 18.71 10.02
C GLY A 93 7.09 18.41 11.46
N GLU A 94 7.89 18.79 12.46
CA GLU A 94 7.56 18.67 13.89
C GLU A 94 6.25 19.40 14.22
N THR A 95 6.07 20.61 13.68
CA THR A 95 4.84 21.39 13.88
C THR A 95 3.61 20.68 13.30
N LEU A 96 3.75 19.90 12.21
CA LEU A 96 2.65 19.10 11.68
C LEU A 96 2.23 17.96 12.63
N PHE A 97 3.17 17.36 13.37
CA PHE A 97 2.83 16.39 14.41
C PHE A 97 2.03 17.06 15.54
N ASP A 98 2.42 18.27 15.95
CA ASP A 98 1.70 19.03 16.97
C ASP A 98 0.26 19.35 16.53
N ILE A 99 0.07 19.69 15.25
CA ILE A 99 -1.28 19.91 14.69
C ILE A 99 -2.13 18.64 14.79
N ILE A 100 -1.58 17.46 14.48
CA ILE A 100 -2.29 16.19 14.67
C ILE A 100 -2.68 16.01 16.15
N ALA A 101 -1.77 16.30 17.08
CA ALA A 101 -2.04 16.21 18.51
C ALA A 101 -3.14 17.20 18.98
N LEU A 102 -3.19 18.41 18.42
CA LEU A 102 -4.26 19.39 18.67
C LEU A 102 -5.62 18.89 18.17
N PHE A 103 -5.66 18.28 16.98
CA PHE A 103 -6.87 17.65 16.46
C PHE A 103 -7.37 16.53 17.36
N ILE A 104 -6.48 15.66 17.83
CA ILE A 104 -6.83 14.57 18.74
C ILE A 104 -7.34 15.13 20.08
N SER A 105 -6.73 16.20 20.59
CA SER A 105 -7.21 16.87 21.80
C SER A 105 -8.63 17.44 21.64
N THR A 106 -8.97 17.90 20.44
CA THR A 106 -10.31 18.40 20.09
C THR A 106 -11.30 17.25 19.83
N TYR A 107 -10.83 16.16 19.22
CA TYR A 107 -11.62 14.99 18.85
C TYR A 107 -10.94 13.73 19.40
N PRO A 108 -11.12 13.40 20.71
CA PRO A 108 -10.37 12.31 21.37
C PRO A 108 -10.51 10.94 20.71
N LYS A 109 -11.61 10.70 19.99
CA LYS A 109 -11.79 9.46 19.22
C LYS A 109 -10.76 9.27 18.09
N LEU A 110 -10.08 10.34 17.67
CA LEU A 110 -8.98 10.28 16.72
C LEU A 110 -7.67 9.76 17.34
N GLU A 111 -7.67 9.30 18.60
CA GLU A 111 -6.48 8.71 19.24
C GLU A 111 -5.77 7.67 18.36
N PRO A 112 -6.46 6.76 17.63
CA PRO A 112 -5.80 5.82 16.72
C PRO A 112 -5.03 6.49 15.57
N CYS A 113 -5.29 7.77 15.27
CA CYS A 113 -4.61 8.55 14.24
C CYS A 113 -3.33 9.23 14.75
N ARG A 114 -2.97 9.07 16.04
CA ARG A 114 -1.77 9.69 16.61
C ARG A 114 -0.54 9.24 15.84
N CYS A 115 0.27 10.21 15.39
CA CYS A 115 1.56 9.93 14.76
C CYS A 115 2.68 10.17 15.79
N ASN A 116 3.56 9.20 15.94
CA ASN A 116 4.73 9.31 16.80
C ASN A 116 5.85 10.05 16.07
N VAL A 117 6.42 11.07 16.70
CA VAL A 117 7.57 11.82 16.15
C VAL A 117 8.81 10.93 16.07
N PHE A 118 8.86 9.86 16.88
CA PHE A 118 9.95 8.90 16.93
C PHE A 118 9.85 7.92 15.75
N GLY A 119 10.85 7.97 14.86
CA GLY A 119 11.00 7.08 13.73
C GLY A 119 11.97 7.65 12.70
N LYS A 120 12.29 6.84 11.69
CA LYS A 120 13.12 7.25 10.55
C LYS A 120 12.42 6.84 9.25
N PRO A 121 12.70 7.53 8.13
CA PRO A 121 12.08 7.27 6.83
C PRO A 121 12.12 5.81 6.38
N GLU A 122 13.18 5.07 6.70
CA GLU A 122 13.29 3.65 6.35
C GLU A 122 12.25 2.80 7.06
N ASP A 123 12.09 2.98 8.38
CA ASP A 123 11.14 2.21 9.18
C ASP A 123 9.71 2.50 8.73
N TRP A 124 9.37 3.77 8.54
CA TRP A 124 8.04 4.17 8.06
C TRP A 124 7.72 3.59 6.69
N LYS A 125 8.73 3.50 5.82
CA LYS A 125 8.57 2.89 4.50
C LYS A 125 8.32 1.38 4.61
N GLU A 126 9.08 0.68 5.44
CA GLU A 126 8.90 -0.76 5.69
C GLU A 126 7.55 -1.07 6.33
N GLU A 127 7.14 -0.32 7.34
CA GLU A 127 5.84 -0.42 8.00
C GLU A 127 4.69 -0.18 7.01
N LYS A 128 4.79 0.83 6.15
CA LYS A 128 3.81 1.05 5.08
C LYS A 128 3.73 -0.13 4.11
N TYR A 129 4.85 -0.75 3.77
CA TYR A 129 4.86 -1.93 2.90
C TYR A 129 4.18 -3.15 3.55
N LEU A 130 4.39 -3.34 4.85
CA LEU A 130 3.74 -4.39 5.64
C LEU A 130 2.24 -4.14 5.76
N HIS A 131 1.82 -2.94 6.16
CA HIS A 131 0.42 -2.55 6.21
C HIS A 131 -0.27 -2.82 4.86
N THR A 132 0.34 -2.37 3.77
CA THR A 132 -0.15 -2.58 2.40
C THR A 132 -0.24 -4.07 2.03
N TYR A 133 0.67 -4.90 2.53
CA TYR A 133 0.65 -6.33 2.29
C TYR A 133 -0.58 -6.98 2.93
N PHE A 134 -0.82 -6.70 4.21
CA PHE A 134 -1.96 -7.25 4.93
C PHE A 134 -3.30 -6.78 4.33
N GLU A 135 -3.38 -5.52 3.93
CA GLU A 135 -4.58 -4.92 3.36
C GLU A 135 -4.92 -5.44 1.96
N ASN A 136 -3.92 -5.89 1.19
CA ASN A 136 -4.11 -6.44 -0.16
C ASN A 136 -3.90 -7.95 -0.22
N HIS A 137 -3.75 -8.65 0.91
CA HIS A 137 -3.33 -10.06 0.93
C HIS A 137 -4.22 -10.96 0.05
N GLN A 138 -5.52 -10.69 0.03
CA GLN A 138 -6.50 -11.43 -0.79
C GLN A 138 -6.46 -11.06 -2.28
N ASP A 139 -6.04 -9.84 -2.61
CA ASP A 139 -5.94 -9.33 -3.99
C ASP A 139 -4.64 -9.72 -4.69
N ILE A 140 -3.64 -10.19 -3.93
CA ILE A 140 -2.36 -10.65 -4.45
C ILE A 140 -2.50 -12.12 -4.89
N ASN A 141 -2.86 -12.31 -6.16
CA ASN A 141 -2.92 -13.63 -6.81
C ASN A 141 -2.53 -13.52 -8.29
N CYS A 142 -2.01 -14.60 -8.86
CA CYS A 142 -1.57 -14.62 -10.25
C CYS A 142 -2.67 -14.99 -11.24
N SER A 143 -3.77 -15.60 -10.76
CA SER A 143 -4.86 -16.09 -11.60
C SER A 143 -5.47 -15.03 -12.52
N ASN A 144 -5.53 -13.77 -12.06
CA ASN A 144 -6.14 -12.67 -12.81
C ASN A 144 -5.13 -11.59 -13.25
N SER A 145 -3.83 -11.84 -13.13
CA SER A 145 -2.80 -10.79 -13.21
C SER A 145 -1.97 -10.83 -14.49
N GLY A 146 -1.95 -11.94 -15.23
CA GLY A 146 -0.97 -12.19 -16.28
C GLY A 146 0.45 -12.38 -15.72
N LYS A 147 1.36 -12.90 -16.55
CA LYS A 147 2.72 -13.30 -16.15
C LYS A 147 3.54 -12.15 -15.55
N ASP A 148 3.60 -11.01 -16.23
CA ASP A 148 4.43 -9.88 -15.82
C ASP A 148 4.00 -9.30 -14.46
N ARG A 149 2.68 -9.24 -14.19
CA ARG A 149 2.18 -8.76 -12.90
C ARG A 149 2.44 -9.79 -11.79
N CYS A 150 2.27 -11.08 -12.10
CA CYS A 150 2.56 -12.17 -11.17
C CYS A 150 4.03 -12.15 -10.72
N GLU A 151 4.98 -11.94 -11.65
CA GLU A 151 6.41 -11.80 -11.32
C GLU A 151 6.68 -10.61 -10.39
N LYS A 152 5.94 -9.51 -10.54
CA LYS A 152 6.04 -8.34 -9.67
C LYS A 152 5.43 -8.61 -8.28
N TYR A 153 4.34 -9.35 -8.19
CA TYR A 153 3.82 -9.82 -6.90
C TYR A 153 4.81 -10.71 -6.18
N ILE A 154 5.46 -11.65 -6.89
CA ILE A 154 6.51 -12.50 -6.31
C ILE A 154 7.65 -11.65 -5.76
N LYS A 155 8.14 -10.65 -6.52
CA LYS A 155 9.18 -9.72 -6.04
C LYS A 155 8.72 -8.94 -4.79
N TYR A 156 7.49 -8.43 -4.81
CA TYR A 156 6.93 -7.70 -3.68
C TYR A 156 6.80 -8.58 -2.43
N VAL A 157 6.20 -9.77 -2.54
CA VAL A 157 6.04 -10.70 -1.41
C VAL A 157 7.39 -11.23 -0.92
N THR A 158 8.39 -11.41 -1.80
CA THR A 158 9.76 -11.74 -1.39
C THR A 158 10.38 -10.63 -0.53
N TYR A 159 10.14 -9.36 -0.86
CA TYR A 159 10.58 -8.26 -0.03
C TYR A 159 9.85 -8.24 1.33
N ILE A 160 8.54 -8.48 1.36
CA ILE A 160 7.78 -8.62 2.61
C ILE A 160 8.34 -9.76 3.47
N ASP A 161 8.62 -10.93 2.88
CA ASP A 161 9.23 -12.07 3.58
C ASP A 161 10.59 -11.73 4.19
N SER A 162 11.35 -10.81 3.59
CA SER A 162 12.61 -10.36 4.19
C SER A 162 12.44 -9.46 5.42
N LEU A 163 11.30 -8.77 5.55
CA LEU A 163 10.98 -7.89 6.67
C LEU A 163 10.22 -8.62 7.79
N PHE A 164 9.45 -9.65 7.43
CA PHE A 164 8.46 -10.27 8.29
C PHE A 164 9.03 -10.88 9.58
N PRO A 165 10.14 -11.66 9.57
CA PRO A 165 10.62 -12.34 10.78
C PRO A 165 11.01 -11.42 11.93
N GLU A 166 11.69 -10.30 11.62
CA GLU A 166 12.07 -9.31 12.65
C GLU A 166 10.85 -8.63 13.25
N LYS A 167 9.85 -8.32 12.42
CA LYS A 167 8.61 -7.69 12.88
C LYS A 167 7.73 -8.68 13.64
N GLU A 168 7.64 -9.93 13.20
CA GLU A 168 6.92 -11.01 13.90
C GLU A 168 7.49 -11.22 15.31
N ASP A 169 8.81 -11.38 15.44
CA ASP A 169 9.49 -11.53 16.74
C ASP A 169 9.23 -10.35 17.70
N LYS A 170 9.17 -9.13 17.15
CA LYS A 170 8.92 -7.91 17.91
C LYS A 170 7.44 -7.70 18.27
N CYS A 171 6.53 -8.13 17.40
CA CYS A 171 5.13 -7.75 17.44
C CYS A 171 4.18 -8.82 17.95
N CYS A 172 4.59 -10.10 17.96
CA CYS A 172 3.68 -11.22 18.14
C CYS A 172 4.05 -12.11 19.33
N ASP A 173 3.04 -12.50 20.11
CA ASP A 173 3.09 -13.64 21.02
C ASP A 173 2.13 -14.72 20.47
N GLY A 174 2.69 -15.65 19.69
CA GLY A 174 1.89 -16.58 18.88
C GLY A 174 1.12 -15.84 17.79
N GLU A 175 -0.20 -16.06 17.72
CA GLU A 175 -1.07 -15.39 16.74
C GLU A 175 -1.64 -14.05 17.26
N GLU A 176 -1.24 -13.59 18.46
CA GLU A 176 -1.73 -12.35 19.07
C GLU A 176 -0.68 -11.25 19.01
N LEU A 177 -1.13 -10.00 18.80
CA LEU A 177 -0.26 -8.82 18.88
C LEU A 177 0.12 -8.52 20.35
N ILE A 178 1.38 -8.19 20.57
CA ILE A 178 1.88 -7.73 21.87
C ILE A 178 1.35 -6.32 22.14
N GLU A 179 0.50 -6.17 23.17
CA GLU A 179 -0.24 -4.94 23.47
C GLU A 179 0.65 -3.70 23.70
N TYR A 180 1.84 -3.88 24.29
CA TYR A 180 2.73 -2.76 24.65
C TYR A 180 3.70 -2.36 23.54
N VAL A 181 3.62 -2.99 22.36
CA VAL A 181 4.47 -2.68 21.20
C VAL A 181 3.63 -2.01 20.13
N PHE A 182 4.12 -0.91 19.59
CA PHE A 182 3.45 -0.20 18.49
C PHE A 182 3.61 -0.97 17.17
N CYS A 183 2.74 -1.96 16.96
CA CYS A 183 2.70 -2.82 15.77
C CYS A 183 1.32 -2.86 15.10
N GLU A 184 0.27 -2.64 15.88
CA GLU A 184 -1.13 -2.70 15.44
C GLU A 184 -1.41 -1.94 14.13
N PRO A 185 -0.81 -0.76 13.86
CA PRO A 185 -1.06 -0.05 12.60
C PRO A 185 -0.50 -0.69 11.34
N TYR A 186 0.38 -1.69 11.44
CA TYR A 186 1.07 -2.23 10.27
C TYR A 186 1.31 -3.73 10.28
N PHE A 187 1.05 -4.44 11.38
CA PHE A 187 1.36 -5.85 11.51
C PHE A 187 0.15 -6.67 11.98
N LYS A 188 0.06 -7.90 11.47
CA LYS A 188 -0.93 -8.91 11.84
C LYS A 188 -0.22 -10.23 12.11
N CYS A 189 -0.54 -10.89 13.21
CA CYS A 189 0.18 -12.07 13.72
C CYS A 189 -0.44 -13.40 13.28
N GLU A 190 -1.65 -13.38 12.71
CA GLU A 190 -2.32 -14.61 12.31
C GLU A 190 -1.53 -15.33 11.21
N SER A 191 -1.31 -16.64 11.39
CA SER A 191 -0.51 -17.47 10.48
C SER A 191 -0.98 -17.45 9.02
N THR A 192 -2.25 -17.10 8.77
CA THR A 192 -2.84 -16.91 7.44
C THR A 192 -2.09 -15.87 6.59
N TYR A 193 -1.43 -14.91 7.23
CA TYR A 193 -0.68 -13.84 6.60
C TYR A 193 0.81 -14.15 6.46
N ASN A 194 1.23 -15.41 6.59
CA ASN A 194 2.63 -15.77 6.42
C ASN A 194 3.08 -15.56 4.95
N PRO A 195 4.05 -14.66 4.68
CA PRO A 195 4.46 -14.35 3.33
C PRO A 195 5.13 -15.54 2.62
N LYS A 196 5.72 -16.50 3.34
CA LYS A 196 6.29 -17.72 2.75
C LYS A 196 5.22 -18.59 2.10
N ASP A 197 4.05 -18.66 2.71
CA ASP A 197 2.97 -19.49 2.20
C ASP A 197 2.31 -18.84 0.98
N LEU A 198 2.11 -17.51 1.01
CA LEU A 198 1.69 -16.78 -0.18
C LEU A 198 2.73 -16.88 -1.30
N LEU A 199 4.02 -16.75 -1.00
CA LEU A 199 5.09 -16.84 -2.00
C LEU A 199 5.10 -18.20 -2.71
N LYS A 200 4.98 -19.30 -1.95
CA LYS A 200 4.85 -20.66 -2.51
C LYS A 200 3.63 -20.77 -3.43
N LYS A 201 2.50 -20.17 -3.05
CA LYS A 201 1.28 -20.16 -3.87
C LYS A 201 1.51 -19.41 -5.19
N LEU A 202 2.03 -18.19 -5.14
CA LEU A 202 2.28 -17.37 -6.33
C LEU A 202 3.27 -18.04 -7.29
N GLN A 203 4.33 -18.68 -6.78
CA GLN A 203 5.30 -19.40 -7.62
C GLN A 203 4.68 -20.59 -8.36
N LYS A 204 3.76 -21.34 -7.71
CA LYS A 204 3.01 -22.43 -8.36
C LYS A 204 2.07 -21.90 -9.44
N GLU A 205 1.38 -20.80 -9.16
CA GLU A 205 0.49 -20.17 -10.14
C GLU A 205 1.27 -19.65 -11.35
N LEU A 206 2.43 -19.01 -11.16
CA LEU A 206 3.32 -18.58 -12.24
C LEU A 206 3.77 -19.74 -13.14
N GLN A 207 4.14 -20.88 -12.54
CA GLN A 207 4.51 -22.09 -13.30
C GLN A 207 3.33 -22.62 -14.13
N SER A 208 2.11 -22.46 -13.64
CA SER A 208 0.90 -22.92 -14.32
C SER A 208 0.54 -22.00 -15.49
N LEU A 209 0.78 -20.69 -15.36
CA LEU A 209 0.64 -19.72 -16.46
C LEU A 209 1.61 -20.00 -17.61
N GLY A 210 2.78 -20.58 -17.34
CA GLY A 210 3.74 -21.00 -18.37
C GLY A 210 3.41 -22.31 -19.08
N LYS A 211 2.32 -23.00 -18.69
CA LYS A 211 1.90 -24.30 -19.24
C LYS A 211 0.62 -24.23 -20.07
N GLU A 212 0.11 -23.03 -20.39
CA GLU A 212 -0.98 -22.92 -21.37
C GLU A 212 -0.53 -23.56 -22.70
N PRO A 213 -1.28 -24.53 -23.26
CA PRO A 213 -0.86 -25.23 -24.46
C PRO A 213 -0.79 -24.23 -25.61
N GLU A 214 0.35 -24.23 -26.32
CA GLU A 214 0.42 -23.66 -27.66
C GLU A 214 -0.72 -24.28 -28.47
N VAL A 215 -1.76 -23.49 -28.76
CA VAL A 215 -2.76 -23.87 -29.76
C VAL A 215 -1.96 -24.15 -31.04
N PRO A 216 -2.01 -25.37 -31.60
CA PRO A 216 -1.28 -25.66 -32.83
C PRO A 216 -1.68 -24.63 -33.87
N ARG A 217 -0.70 -23.82 -34.33
CA ARG A 217 -0.87 -23.04 -35.55
C ARG A 217 -1.07 -24.06 -36.65
N ASP A 218 -2.31 -24.15 -37.14
CA ASP A 218 -2.68 -25.02 -38.25
C ASP A 218 -1.72 -24.74 -39.41
N GLY A 219 -0.82 -25.69 -39.65
CA GLY A 219 0.25 -25.61 -40.62
C GLY A 219 -0.34 -25.79 -42.01
N GLY A 220 -0.88 -24.71 -42.56
CA GLY A 220 -1.29 -24.65 -43.95
C GLY A 220 -0.09 -24.75 -44.89
N THR A 221 0.14 -25.95 -45.43
CA THR A 221 0.91 -26.28 -46.64
C THR A 221 0.33 -27.59 -47.15
N GLY A 222 -0.15 -27.80 -48.38
CA GLY A 222 0.00 -27.10 -49.65
C GLY A 222 0.23 -28.17 -50.74
N GLY A 223 -0.73 -28.34 -51.67
CA GLY A 223 -0.57 -29.01 -52.98
C GLY A 223 -0.70 -30.55 -53.03
N VAL A 224 -1.10 -31.25 -54.09
CA VAL A 224 -1.52 -31.00 -55.49
C VAL A 224 -2.01 -32.38 -56.04
N GLU A 225 -3.21 -32.45 -56.69
CA GLU A 225 -3.57 -33.17 -57.97
C GLU A 225 -3.32 -34.73 -58.10
N LEU A 226 -4.05 -35.62 -58.79
CA LEU A 226 -4.79 -35.67 -60.08
C LEU A 226 -5.74 -36.92 -60.18
N ASP A 227 -6.80 -36.78 -61.00
CA ASP A 227 -7.47 -37.71 -61.95
C ASP A 227 -7.97 -39.14 -61.62
N ALA A 228 -9.26 -39.42 -61.95
CA ALA A 228 -9.66 -40.13 -63.19
C ALA A 228 -11.18 -40.45 -63.33
N LYS A 229 -11.72 -40.08 -64.50
CA LYS A 229 -12.89 -40.57 -65.30
C LYS A 229 -13.81 -41.70 -64.77
N ALA A 230 -15.13 -41.52 -64.99
CA ALA A 230 -15.92 -42.22 -66.04
C ALA A 230 -17.39 -41.73 -66.16
N LYS A 231 -17.86 -41.59 -67.42
CA LYS A 231 -19.25 -41.48 -67.92
C LYS A 231 -20.03 -42.81 -67.71
N PRO A 232 -21.36 -42.97 -67.94
CA PRO A 232 -22.13 -42.48 -69.12
C PRO A 232 -23.66 -42.20 -68.97
N GLY A 233 -24.26 -41.69 -70.07
CA GLY A 233 -25.69 -41.84 -70.51
C GLY A 233 -26.73 -40.99 -69.76
N THR A 234 -27.66 -40.26 -70.38
CA THR A 234 -28.26 -40.27 -71.73
C THR A 234 -28.76 -38.86 -72.02
#